data_AF-A0A2E3FN64-F1
#
_entry.id   AF-A0A2E3FN64-F1
#
_cell.length_a   1.000
_cell.length_b   1.000
_cell.length_c   1.000
_cell.angle_alpha   90.00
_cell.angle_beta   90.00
_cell.angle_gamma   90.00
#
_symmetry.space_group_name_H-M   'P 1'
#
loop_
_entity.id
_entity.type
_entity.pdbx_description
1 polymer ?
#
loop_
_entity_poly.entity_id
_entity_poly.type
_entity_poly.pdbx_seq_one_letter_code
_entity_poly.pdbx_strand_id
1 'polypeptide(L)'
;MGVVKLDAYVLIVKGSDRVKFVDGLSTNKIEGSCTTVFTTKNAKIIDMVDVIDMGNFLALVGYNPYKSKLIEHISSRVLGQDISITDVSTNNNVYLSTDECKVGSEVTVTSTFRGLLLIAPKSYEIEVNMTRDQFNDYRVQNLIPHQGHEISEKVNPLICGLGHLVHQSKGCYIGQEILVRMRSRGRINKKLVRKENPVDSATTVGSTHSLKIERV
;
A
#
# COMPACT_ATOMS: atom_id res chain seq x y z
N MET A 1 11.85 17.54 -2.18
CA MET A 1 10.52 16.98 -1.90
C MET A 1 9.51 17.73 -2.78
N GLY A 2 8.28 17.24 -2.94
CA GLY A 2 7.38 17.57 -4.06
C GLY A 2 6.32 16.48 -4.33
N VAL A 3 5.64 16.58 -5.48
CA VAL A 3 4.47 15.76 -5.87
C VAL A 3 4.80 14.85 -7.06
N VAL A 4 4.48 13.56 -6.93
CA VAL A 4 4.60 12.55 -7.98
C VAL A 4 3.25 11.92 -8.30
N LYS A 5 2.97 11.66 -9.58
CA LYS A 5 1.78 10.90 -10.00
C LYS A 5 2.02 9.40 -9.84
N LEU A 6 1.07 8.69 -9.23
CA LEU A 6 1.15 7.24 -9.03
C LEU A 6 0.38 6.48 -10.11
N ASP A 7 0.89 5.30 -10.49
CA ASP A 7 0.13 4.33 -11.29
C ASP A 7 -0.78 3.52 -10.37
N ALA A 8 -1.92 4.09 -10.01
CA ALA A 8 -2.80 3.57 -8.99
C ALA A 8 -4.22 3.31 -9.51
N TYR A 9 -4.92 2.41 -8.82
CA TYR A 9 -6.36 2.25 -8.95
C TYR A 9 -7.09 2.84 -7.74
N VAL A 10 -8.38 3.10 -7.91
CA VAL A 10 -9.29 3.49 -6.84
C VAL A 10 -10.54 2.63 -6.91
N LEU A 11 -10.80 1.85 -5.87
CA LEU A 11 -12.05 1.09 -5.70
C LEU A 11 -12.89 1.71 -4.60
N ILE A 12 -14.20 1.80 -4.81
CA ILE A 12 -15.16 2.22 -3.80
C ILE A 12 -15.85 0.97 -3.26
N VAL A 13 -15.80 0.79 -1.94
CA VAL A 13 -16.48 -0.28 -1.22
C VAL A 13 -17.61 0.30 -0.38
N LYS A 14 -18.84 -0.08 -0.69
CA LYS A 14 -20.07 0.33 0.00
C LYS A 14 -20.74 -0.85 0.68
N GLY A 15 -21.68 -0.55 1.56
CA GLY A 15 -22.46 -1.54 2.30
C GLY A 15 -22.14 -1.55 3.79
N SER A 16 -23.04 -2.12 4.59
CA SER A 16 -22.94 -2.12 6.06
C SER A 16 -21.74 -2.94 6.57
N ASP A 17 -21.33 -3.98 5.84
CA ASP A 17 -20.23 -4.87 6.21
C ASP A 17 -18.83 -4.40 5.75
N ARG A 18 -18.74 -3.27 5.02
CA ARG A 18 -17.51 -2.83 4.32
C ARG A 18 -16.24 -2.81 5.20
N VAL A 19 -16.34 -2.33 6.43
CA VAL A 19 -15.19 -2.21 7.35
C VAL A 19 -14.74 -3.59 7.81
N LYS A 20 -15.68 -4.40 8.32
CA LYS A 20 -15.42 -5.77 8.77
C LYS A 20 -14.84 -6.63 7.65
N PHE A 21 -15.31 -6.43 6.42
CA PHE A 21 -14.82 -7.12 5.25
C PHE A 21 -13.37 -6.78 4.93
N VAL A 22 -13.04 -5.50 4.76
CA VAL A 22 -11.66 -5.09 4.47
C VAL A 22 -10.72 -5.45 5.63
N ASP A 23 -11.19 -5.33 6.87
CA ASP A 23 -10.44 -5.75 8.05
C ASP A 23 -10.15 -7.27 8.02
N GLY A 24 -11.15 -8.12 7.79
CA GLY A 24 -10.97 -9.57 7.76
C GLY A 24 -10.10 -10.11 6.61
N LEU A 25 -9.82 -9.29 5.58
CA LEU A 25 -9.02 -9.68 4.42
C LEU A 25 -7.60 -9.12 4.42
N SER A 26 -7.29 -8.21 5.35
CA SER A 26 -6.04 -7.46 5.33
C SER A 26 -5.33 -7.45 6.68
N THR A 27 -4.04 -7.17 6.63
CA THR A 27 -3.09 -7.37 7.74
C THR A 27 -3.16 -6.31 8.83
N ASN A 28 -3.64 -5.10 8.53
CA ASN A 28 -3.76 -4.00 9.49
C ASN A 28 -5.18 -3.88 10.05
N LYS A 29 -5.33 -3.30 11.23
CA LYS A 29 -6.64 -3.06 11.87
C LYS A 29 -7.31 -1.82 11.26
N ILE A 30 -8.55 -1.96 10.78
CA ILE A 30 -9.29 -0.88 10.13
C ILE A 30 -10.21 -0.19 11.15
N GLU A 31 -9.75 0.92 11.73
CA GLU A 31 -10.53 1.79 12.65
C GLU A 31 -10.77 3.20 12.08
N GLY A 32 -10.44 3.37 10.80
CA GLY A 32 -10.47 4.62 10.06
C GLY A 32 -9.53 4.53 8.86
N SER A 33 -9.10 5.68 8.34
CA SER A 33 -8.13 5.73 7.25
C SER A 33 -6.77 5.17 7.69
N CYS A 34 -6.23 4.21 6.94
CA CYS A 34 -4.95 3.57 7.24
C CYS A 34 -4.35 2.90 6.00
N THR A 35 -3.08 2.50 6.06
CA THR A 35 -2.49 1.60 5.06
C THR A 35 -2.57 0.14 5.56
N THR A 36 -2.89 -0.79 4.68
CA THR A 36 -2.96 -2.23 4.97
C THR A 36 -2.35 -3.06 3.83
N VAL A 37 -2.09 -4.33 4.08
CA VAL A 37 -1.60 -5.27 3.06
C VAL A 37 -2.58 -6.43 2.93
N PHE A 38 -3.02 -6.71 1.71
CA PHE A 38 -3.76 -7.91 1.37
C PHE A 38 -2.78 -9.04 1.08
N THR A 39 -3.04 -10.22 1.63
CA THR A 39 -2.15 -11.37 1.51
C THR A 39 -2.86 -12.62 1.05
N THR A 40 -2.14 -13.49 0.35
CA THR A 40 -2.59 -14.85 0.05
C THR A 40 -2.56 -15.72 1.30
N LYS A 41 -3.14 -16.92 1.23
CA LYS A 41 -3.06 -17.94 2.30
C LYS A 41 -1.61 -18.28 2.67
N ASN A 42 -0.68 -18.13 1.72
CA ASN A 42 0.75 -18.35 1.90
C ASN A 42 1.52 -17.09 2.37
N ALA A 43 0.80 -16.08 2.88
CA ALA A 43 1.33 -14.79 3.34
C ALA A 43 2.12 -13.98 2.29
N LYS A 44 1.93 -14.28 0.99
CA LYS A 44 2.47 -13.47 -0.10
C LYS A 44 1.61 -12.24 -0.32
N ILE A 45 2.24 -11.11 -0.64
CA ILE A 45 1.55 -9.85 -0.90
C ILE A 45 0.72 -9.97 -2.19
N ILE A 46 -0.54 -9.56 -2.09
CA ILE A 46 -1.42 -9.32 -3.25
C ILE A 46 -1.30 -7.86 -3.63
N ASP A 47 -1.50 -6.96 -2.67
CA ASP A 47 -1.22 -5.53 -2.81
C ASP A 47 -1.08 -4.86 -1.44
N MET A 48 -0.40 -3.71 -1.41
CA MET A 48 -0.46 -2.74 -0.31
C MET A 48 -1.47 -1.65 -0.70
N VAL A 49 -2.46 -1.44 0.16
CA VAL A 49 -3.62 -0.61 -0.13
C VAL A 49 -3.78 0.44 0.95
N ASP A 50 -3.92 1.69 0.54
CA ASP A 50 -4.39 2.78 1.40
C ASP A 50 -5.93 2.71 1.45
N VAL A 51 -6.46 2.51 2.65
CA VAL A 51 -7.90 2.50 2.96
C VAL A 51 -8.25 3.89 3.47
N ILE A 52 -9.21 4.54 2.84
CA ILE A 52 -9.70 5.87 3.22
C ILE A 52 -11.15 5.73 3.63
N ASP A 53 -11.42 6.03 4.89
CA ASP A 53 -12.77 5.99 5.44
C ASP A 53 -13.47 7.31 5.20
N MET A 54 -14.50 7.28 4.35
CA MET A 54 -15.35 8.44 4.02
C MET A 54 -16.67 8.41 4.81
N GLY A 55 -16.77 7.55 5.83
CA GLY A 55 -17.95 7.39 6.67
C GLY A 55 -18.97 6.47 6.02
N ASN A 56 -19.50 6.79 4.83
CA ASN A 56 -20.52 5.99 4.13
C ASN A 56 -19.94 4.95 3.15
N PHE A 57 -18.68 5.09 2.76
CA PHE A 57 -17.94 4.13 1.93
C PHE A 57 -16.46 4.11 2.32
N LEU A 58 -15.75 3.07 1.90
CA LEU A 58 -14.29 3.04 1.91
C LEU A 58 -13.77 3.25 0.50
N ALA A 59 -12.76 4.10 0.32
CA ALA A 59 -11.97 4.14 -0.89
C ALA A 59 -10.69 3.33 -0.69
N LEU A 60 -10.44 2.36 -1.56
CA LEU A 60 -9.24 1.54 -1.58
C LEU A 60 -8.34 2.02 -2.71
N VAL A 61 -7.13 2.47 -2.36
CA VAL A 61 -6.13 2.93 -3.32
C VAL A 61 -4.93 2.00 -3.28
N GLY A 62 -4.67 1.32 -4.40
CA GLY A 62 -3.53 0.42 -4.54
C GLY A 62 -2.84 0.58 -5.88
N TYR A 63 -1.99 -0.37 -6.25
CA TYR A 63 -1.14 -0.28 -7.43
C TYR A 63 -1.82 -0.89 -8.67
N ASN A 64 -1.97 -0.12 -9.75
CA ASN A 64 -2.74 -0.51 -10.95
C ASN A 64 -2.38 -1.91 -11.48
N PRO A 65 -1.09 -2.26 -11.63
CA PRO A 65 -0.70 -3.61 -12.08
C PRO A 65 -1.17 -4.76 -11.17
N TYR A 66 -1.51 -4.49 -9.90
CA TYR A 66 -2.02 -5.49 -8.95
C TYR A 66 -3.55 -5.48 -8.83
N LYS A 67 -4.24 -4.54 -9.50
CA LYS A 67 -5.70 -4.36 -9.43
C LYS A 67 -6.47 -5.65 -9.67
N SER A 68 -6.20 -6.35 -10.78
CA SER A 68 -6.99 -7.54 -11.15
C SER A 68 -6.89 -8.64 -10.09
N LYS A 69 -5.69 -8.84 -9.52
CA LYS A 69 -5.47 -9.81 -8.45
C LYS A 69 -6.16 -9.41 -7.16
N LEU A 70 -6.15 -8.12 -6.82
CA LEU A 70 -6.92 -7.63 -5.67
C LEU A 70 -8.42 -7.86 -5.89
N ILE A 71 -8.96 -7.45 -7.04
CA ILE A 71 -10.39 -7.60 -7.35
C ILE A 71 -10.81 -9.08 -7.29
N GLU A 72 -10.04 -10.00 -7.87
CA GLU A 72 -10.30 -11.43 -7.78
C GLU A 72 -10.30 -11.93 -6.32
N HIS A 73 -9.32 -11.46 -5.54
CA HIS A 73 -9.20 -11.80 -4.13
C HIS A 73 -10.41 -11.31 -3.30
N ILE A 74 -10.84 -10.06 -3.46
CA ILE A 74 -11.97 -9.55 -2.69
C ILE A 74 -13.30 -10.11 -3.21
N SER A 75 -13.50 -10.21 -4.53
CA SER A 75 -14.79 -10.60 -5.13
C SER A 75 -15.20 -12.03 -4.79
N SER A 76 -14.24 -12.96 -4.71
CA SER A 76 -14.49 -14.35 -4.30
C SER A 76 -15.02 -14.50 -2.86
N ARG A 77 -15.10 -13.40 -2.11
CA ARG A 77 -15.45 -13.38 -0.69
C ARG A 77 -16.64 -12.47 -0.38
N VAL A 78 -17.22 -11.80 -1.38
CA VAL A 78 -18.38 -10.92 -1.19
C VAL A 78 -19.67 -11.71 -0.91
N LEU A 79 -19.74 -12.98 -1.31
CA LEU A 79 -20.97 -13.78 -1.22
C LEU A 79 -21.54 -13.81 0.20
N GLY A 80 -22.83 -13.42 0.33
CA GLY A 80 -23.54 -13.40 1.61
C GLY A 80 -23.25 -12.20 2.51
N GLN A 81 -22.55 -11.18 2.00
CA GLN A 81 -22.27 -9.93 2.73
C GLN A 81 -22.95 -8.75 2.04
N ASP A 82 -23.39 -7.75 2.81
CA ASP A 82 -23.93 -6.50 2.27
C ASP A 82 -22.79 -5.59 1.83
N ILE A 83 -22.26 -5.88 0.63
CA ILE A 83 -21.09 -5.19 0.07
C ILE A 83 -21.25 -5.02 -1.44
N SER A 84 -20.91 -3.83 -1.93
CA SER A 84 -20.70 -3.56 -3.35
C SER A 84 -19.34 -2.92 -3.56
N ILE A 85 -18.70 -3.27 -4.68
CA ILE A 85 -17.36 -2.80 -5.05
C ILE A 85 -17.46 -2.19 -6.44
N THR A 86 -16.99 -0.95 -6.60
CA THR A 86 -17.00 -0.24 -7.88
C THR A 86 -15.61 0.29 -8.19
N ASP A 87 -15.11 0.03 -9.40
CA ASP A 87 -13.87 0.62 -9.88
C ASP A 87 -14.13 2.03 -10.40
N VAL A 88 -13.49 3.03 -9.80
CA VAL A 88 -13.57 4.45 -10.19
C VAL A 88 -12.21 5.00 -10.66
N SER A 89 -11.27 4.11 -10.98
CA SER A 89 -9.91 4.47 -11.43
C SER A 89 -9.93 5.30 -12.71
N THR A 90 -10.90 5.08 -13.59
CA THR A 90 -11.04 5.85 -14.83
C THR A 90 -11.41 7.30 -14.59
N ASN A 91 -11.90 7.66 -13.41
CA ASN A 91 -12.43 8.97 -13.07
C ASN A 91 -11.52 9.74 -12.11
N ASN A 92 -10.48 9.10 -11.58
CA ASN A 92 -9.59 9.68 -10.59
C ASN A 92 -8.12 9.54 -10.99
N ASN A 93 -7.32 10.53 -10.65
CA ASN A 93 -5.87 10.45 -10.61
C ASN A 93 -5.42 10.36 -9.15
N VAL A 94 -4.32 9.65 -8.92
CA VAL A 94 -3.71 9.53 -7.59
C VAL A 94 -2.29 10.07 -7.64
N TYR A 95 -1.95 10.85 -6.63
CA TYR A 95 -0.64 11.45 -6.46
C TYR A 95 -0.14 11.20 -5.04
N LEU A 96 1.16 11.35 -4.85
CA LEU A 96 1.79 11.38 -3.55
C LEU A 96 2.60 12.66 -3.42
N SER A 97 2.31 13.45 -2.40
CA SER A 97 3.14 14.58 -2.00
C SER A 97 4.04 14.17 -0.84
N THR A 98 5.31 14.51 -0.95
CA THR A 98 6.31 14.28 0.11
C THR A 98 6.43 15.48 1.06
N ASP A 99 5.85 16.63 0.68
CA ASP A 99 5.71 17.84 1.49
C ASP A 99 4.23 18.19 1.70
N GLU A 100 3.96 19.17 2.58
CA GLU A 100 2.67 19.83 2.61
C GLU A 100 2.34 20.44 1.24
N CYS A 101 1.10 20.22 0.78
CA CYS A 101 0.63 20.72 -0.50
C CYS A 101 -0.77 21.32 -0.31
N LYS A 102 -0.97 22.54 -0.83
CA LYS A 102 -2.29 23.17 -0.87
C LYS A 102 -3.00 22.71 -2.13
N VAL A 103 -4.12 22.01 -1.95
CA VAL A 103 -4.96 21.51 -3.04
C VAL A 103 -6.38 22.03 -2.89
N GLY A 104 -7.14 22.01 -4.00
CA GLY A 104 -8.56 22.37 -4.01
C GLY A 104 -9.40 21.45 -3.13
N SER A 105 -10.58 21.92 -2.74
CA SER A 105 -11.51 21.17 -1.87
C SER A 105 -12.06 19.89 -2.51
N GLU A 106 -11.96 19.74 -3.84
CA GLU A 106 -12.35 18.50 -4.52
C GLU A 106 -11.31 17.37 -4.40
N VAL A 107 -10.12 17.66 -3.89
CA VAL A 107 -9.05 16.66 -3.72
C VAL A 107 -9.18 16.03 -2.35
N THR A 108 -9.30 14.70 -2.32
CA THR A 108 -9.20 13.95 -1.06
C THR A 108 -7.74 13.82 -0.68
N VAL A 109 -7.40 14.27 0.54
CA VAL A 109 -6.05 14.21 1.09
C VAL A 109 -6.03 13.28 2.29
N THR A 110 -5.10 12.32 2.32
CA THR A 110 -4.89 11.45 3.48
C THR A 110 -3.40 11.31 3.79
N SER A 111 -3.05 11.30 5.08
CA SER A 111 -1.68 11.08 5.51
C SER A 111 -1.35 9.59 5.54
N THR A 112 -0.20 9.21 5.01
CA THR A 112 0.31 7.83 5.03
C THR A 112 1.75 7.83 5.53
N PHE A 113 2.30 6.65 5.83
CA PHE A 113 3.73 6.53 6.18
C PHE A 113 4.67 6.92 5.02
N ARG A 114 4.13 7.07 3.80
CA ARG A 114 4.88 7.45 2.58
C ARG A 114 4.84 8.94 2.27
N GLY A 115 4.00 9.71 2.95
CA GLY A 115 3.65 11.09 2.59
C GLY A 115 2.13 11.29 2.48
N LEU A 116 1.71 12.43 1.92
CA LEU A 116 0.31 12.76 1.69
C LEU A 116 -0.17 12.13 0.38
N LEU A 117 -1.14 11.22 0.47
CA LEU A 117 -1.82 10.66 -0.69
C LEU A 117 -2.94 11.60 -1.11
N LEU A 118 -2.94 11.98 -2.39
CA LEU A 118 -3.89 12.91 -3.00
C LEU A 118 -4.71 12.17 -4.05
N ILE A 119 -6.04 12.23 -3.96
CA ILE A 119 -6.95 11.65 -4.95
C ILE A 119 -7.78 12.79 -5.53
N ALA A 120 -7.58 13.04 -6.81
CA ALA A 120 -8.24 14.12 -7.54
C ALA A 120 -9.10 13.55 -8.65
N PRO A 121 -10.29 14.13 -8.93
CA PRO A 121 -11.02 13.85 -10.16
C PRO A 121 -10.12 14.07 -11.38
N LYS A 122 -10.32 13.32 -12.47
CA LYS A 122 -9.52 13.52 -13.69
C LYS A 122 -9.61 14.91 -14.30
N SER A 123 -10.69 15.65 -14.02
CA SER A 123 -10.87 17.04 -14.44
C SER A 123 -10.04 18.04 -13.62
N TYR A 124 -9.40 17.61 -12.54
CA TYR A 124 -8.55 18.43 -11.69
C TYR A 124 -7.09 17.98 -11.84
N GLU A 125 -6.25 18.85 -12.38
CA GLU A 125 -4.82 18.58 -12.53
C GLU A 125 -4.04 19.10 -11.34
N ILE A 126 -3.24 18.22 -10.75
CA ILE A 126 -2.23 18.58 -9.76
C ILE A 126 -0.89 18.65 -10.46
N GLU A 127 -0.14 19.73 -10.22
CA GLU A 127 1.20 19.91 -10.76
C GLU A 127 2.14 18.81 -10.25
N VAL A 128 2.76 18.08 -11.18
CA VAL A 128 3.75 17.06 -10.89
C VAL A 128 5.14 17.68 -11.03
N ASN A 129 5.79 17.95 -9.91
CA ASN A 129 7.11 18.61 -9.86
C ASN A 129 8.22 17.70 -9.31
N MET A 130 7.92 16.41 -9.09
CA MET A 130 8.90 15.41 -8.69
C MET A 130 9.05 14.33 -9.77
N THR A 131 10.29 14.10 -10.21
CA THR A 131 10.62 13.00 -11.13
C THR A 131 10.59 11.65 -10.42
N ARG A 132 10.56 10.56 -11.19
CA ARG A 132 10.65 9.20 -10.63
C ARG A 132 11.95 8.97 -9.87
N ASP A 133 13.06 9.52 -10.33
CA ASP A 133 14.37 9.36 -9.67
C ASP A 133 14.43 10.15 -8.36
N GLN A 134 13.90 11.38 -8.33
CA GLN A 134 13.76 12.15 -7.09
C GLN A 134 12.84 11.45 -6.08
N PHE A 135 11.77 10.83 -6.56
CA PHE A 135 10.89 10.03 -5.72
C PHE A 135 11.61 8.77 -5.19
N ASN A 136 12.36 8.08 -6.03
CA ASN A 136 13.19 6.94 -5.62
C ASN A 136 14.21 7.34 -4.56
N ASP A 137 14.86 8.50 -4.71
CA ASP A 137 15.77 9.05 -3.71
C ASP A 137 15.06 9.30 -2.38
N TYR A 138 13.90 9.97 -2.40
CA TYR A 138 13.10 10.16 -1.20
C TYR A 138 12.75 8.83 -0.52
N ARG A 139 12.30 7.83 -1.29
CA ARG A 139 11.97 6.50 -0.76
C ARG A 139 13.18 5.81 -0.14
N VAL A 140 14.31 5.83 -0.83
CA VAL A 140 15.56 5.21 -0.38
C VAL A 140 16.02 5.86 0.92
N GLN A 141 16.06 7.20 0.98
CA GLN A 141 16.48 7.92 2.17
C GLN A 141 15.59 7.63 3.37
N ASN A 142 14.29 7.39 3.17
CA ASN A 142 13.34 7.13 4.25
C ASN A 142 13.04 5.64 4.50
N LEU A 143 13.76 4.71 3.85
CA LEU A 143 13.52 3.27 3.94
C LEU A 143 12.06 2.88 3.59
N ILE A 144 11.48 3.56 2.60
CA ILE A 144 10.09 3.36 2.16
C ILE A 144 10.05 2.37 0.99
N PRO A 145 9.44 1.18 1.16
CA PRO A 145 9.25 0.23 0.06
C PRO A 145 8.17 0.71 -0.92
N HIS A 146 8.28 0.31 -2.19
CA HIS A 146 7.27 0.63 -3.21
C HIS A 146 6.80 -0.59 -4.00
N GLN A 147 5.55 -0.56 -4.47
CA GLN A 147 5.02 -1.56 -5.39
C GLN A 147 5.82 -1.60 -6.69
N GLY A 148 6.02 -2.81 -7.22
CA GLY A 148 6.87 -3.03 -8.40
C GLY A 148 8.38 -3.09 -8.09
N HIS A 149 8.80 -2.70 -6.88
CA HIS A 149 10.18 -2.79 -6.40
C HIS A 149 10.28 -3.77 -5.21
N GLU A 150 10.34 -3.23 -3.99
CA GLU A 150 10.44 -3.99 -2.75
C GLU A 150 9.15 -4.74 -2.42
N ILE A 151 7.99 -4.16 -2.77
CA ILE A 151 6.68 -4.75 -2.56
C ILE A 151 6.30 -5.54 -3.81
N SER A 152 6.31 -6.87 -3.69
CA SER A 152 5.91 -7.78 -4.77
C SER A 152 5.36 -9.10 -4.23
N GLU A 153 4.75 -9.89 -5.12
CA GLU A 153 4.20 -11.21 -4.83
C GLU A 153 5.24 -12.25 -4.38
N LYS A 154 6.53 -11.96 -4.57
CA LYS A 154 7.64 -12.86 -4.18
C LYS A 154 7.94 -12.79 -2.69
N VAL A 155 7.54 -11.72 -2.01
CA VAL A 155 7.87 -11.45 -0.60
C VAL A 155 6.61 -11.42 0.29
N ASN A 156 6.83 -11.29 1.59
CA ASN A 156 5.78 -11.09 2.59
C ASN A 156 6.01 -9.74 3.29
N PRO A 157 4.99 -9.15 3.94
CA PRO A 157 5.10 -7.81 4.52
C PRO A 157 6.19 -7.67 5.58
N LEU A 158 6.53 -8.73 6.32
CA LEU A 158 7.60 -8.67 7.33
C LEU A 158 9.00 -8.52 6.72
N ILE A 159 9.19 -9.02 5.49
CA ILE A 159 10.50 -9.00 4.80
C ILE A 159 10.73 -7.66 4.08
N CYS A 160 9.69 -7.08 3.48
CA CYS A 160 9.82 -5.90 2.61
C CYS A 160 9.59 -4.56 3.33
N GLY A 161 9.78 -4.50 4.65
CA GLY A 161 9.65 -3.24 5.41
C GLY A 161 8.22 -2.85 5.82
N LEU A 162 7.21 -3.67 5.52
CA LEU A 162 5.80 -3.42 5.87
C LEU A 162 5.37 -4.09 7.18
N GLY A 163 6.32 -4.52 8.01
CA GLY A 163 6.00 -5.24 9.25
C GLY A 163 5.17 -4.42 10.23
N HIS A 164 5.28 -3.09 10.21
CA HIS A 164 4.48 -2.19 11.02
C HIS A 164 2.99 -2.15 10.60
N LEU A 165 2.65 -2.60 9.38
CA LEU A 165 1.27 -2.72 8.90
C LEU A 165 0.61 -4.07 9.27
N VAL A 166 1.34 -4.97 9.92
CA VAL A 166 0.81 -6.27 10.35
C VAL A 166 0.44 -6.18 11.83
N HIS A 167 -0.86 -5.99 12.09
CA HIS A 167 -1.38 -5.80 13.44
C HIS A 167 -1.35 -7.13 14.22
N GLN A 168 -0.73 -7.14 15.39
CA GLN A 168 -0.43 -8.37 16.13
C GLN A 168 -1.66 -8.97 16.82
N SER A 169 -2.58 -8.12 17.26
CA SER A 169 -3.71 -8.50 18.13
C SER A 169 -5.08 -8.27 17.48
N LYS A 170 -5.15 -8.22 16.14
CA LYS A 170 -6.44 -8.08 15.44
C LYS A 170 -7.09 -9.44 15.21
N GLY A 171 -8.36 -9.41 14.81
CA GLY A 171 -9.09 -10.60 14.40
C GLY A 171 -8.43 -11.34 13.22
N CYS A 172 -8.93 -12.54 12.92
CA CYS A 172 -8.36 -13.39 11.90
C CYS A 172 -8.35 -12.72 10.52
N TYR A 173 -7.23 -12.86 9.79
CA TYR A 173 -7.11 -12.45 8.41
C TYR A 173 -6.31 -13.46 7.57
N ILE A 174 -6.37 -13.33 6.26
CA ILE A 174 -5.81 -14.33 5.33
C ILE A 174 -4.28 -14.31 5.37
N GLY A 175 -3.68 -15.46 5.67
CA GLY A 175 -2.21 -15.60 5.77
C GLY A 175 -1.63 -15.24 7.14
N GLN A 176 -2.48 -14.92 8.13
CA GLN A 176 -2.05 -14.57 9.48
C GLN A 176 -1.20 -15.65 10.16
N GLU A 177 -1.61 -16.92 10.08
CA GLU A 177 -0.92 -18.02 10.77
C GLU A 177 0.58 -18.07 10.44
N ILE A 178 0.93 -17.90 9.16
CA ILE A 178 2.32 -17.88 8.69
C ILE A 178 3.05 -16.66 9.24
N LEU A 179 2.45 -15.47 9.20
CA LEU A 179 3.08 -14.23 9.68
C LEU A 179 3.32 -14.27 11.19
N VAL A 180 2.34 -14.75 11.97
CA VAL A 180 2.46 -14.94 13.42
C VAL A 180 3.54 -15.96 13.74
N ARG A 181 3.57 -17.10 13.04
CA ARG A 181 4.59 -18.14 13.20
C ARG A 181 5.99 -17.64 12.86
N MET A 182 6.13 -16.78 11.86
CA MET A 182 7.42 -16.16 11.51
C MET A 182 7.93 -15.26 12.63
N ARG A 183 7.03 -14.43 13.22
CA ARG A 183 7.38 -13.55 14.35
C ARG A 183 7.74 -14.33 15.61
N SER A 184 6.93 -15.29 16.02
CA SER A 184 7.13 -16.03 17.28
C SER A 184 8.44 -16.82 17.30
N ARG A 185 8.90 -17.28 16.14
CA ARG A 185 10.15 -18.04 16.00
C ARG A 185 11.39 -17.16 15.77
N GLY A 186 11.24 -15.85 15.65
CA GLY A 186 12.31 -14.94 15.24
C GLY A 186 12.87 -15.23 13.84
N ARG A 187 12.13 -15.97 12.99
CA ARG A 187 12.61 -16.48 11.69
C ARG A 187 12.27 -15.53 10.55
N ILE A 188 12.72 -14.29 10.64
CA ILE A 188 12.71 -13.36 9.52
C ILE A 188 14.11 -13.39 8.89
N ASN A 189 14.29 -14.28 7.92
CA ASN A 189 15.58 -14.56 7.29
C ASN A 189 16.01 -13.52 6.25
N LYS A 190 15.15 -12.53 5.96
CA LYS A 190 15.43 -11.43 5.04
C LYS A 190 14.82 -10.15 5.56
N LYS A 191 15.48 -9.02 5.33
CA LYS A 191 14.96 -7.69 5.69
C LYS A 191 15.27 -6.68 4.59
N LEU A 192 14.42 -5.66 4.50
CA LEU A 192 14.70 -4.46 3.74
C LEU A 192 15.76 -3.63 4.47
N VAL A 193 16.81 -3.24 3.75
CA VAL A 193 17.89 -2.38 4.25
C VAL A 193 18.14 -1.22 3.29
N ARG A 194 18.68 -0.12 3.84
CA ARG A 194 19.29 0.98 3.09
C ARG A 194 20.80 0.86 3.24
N LYS A 195 21.54 0.92 2.12
CA LYS A 195 23.02 0.84 2.10
C LYS A 195 23.60 1.93 1.22
N GLU A 196 24.80 2.40 1.56
CA GLU A 196 25.55 3.35 0.74
C GLU A 196 25.98 2.68 -0.59
N ASN A 197 25.96 3.45 -1.68
CA ASN A 197 26.33 2.96 -3.01
C ASN A 197 27.86 2.72 -3.12
N PRO A 198 28.30 1.77 -3.97
CA PRO A 198 27.50 0.88 -4.82
C PRO A 198 26.93 -0.32 -4.05
N VAL A 199 25.75 -0.79 -4.48
CA VAL A 199 25.08 -1.97 -3.89
C VAL A 199 24.69 -2.97 -4.97
N ASP A 200 25.26 -4.17 -4.91
CA ASP A 200 24.90 -5.26 -5.83
C ASP A 200 23.46 -5.72 -5.61
N SER A 201 22.74 -5.96 -6.71
CA SER A 201 21.35 -6.45 -6.68
C SER A 201 20.41 -5.59 -5.83
N ALA A 202 20.59 -4.26 -5.88
CA ALA A 202 19.65 -3.31 -5.30
C ALA A 202 18.25 -3.47 -5.90
N THR A 203 17.21 -3.29 -5.09
CA THR A 203 15.80 -3.26 -5.53
C THR A 203 15.40 -1.87 -6.04
N THR A 204 15.99 -0.83 -5.45
CA THR A 204 15.90 0.56 -5.90
C THR A 204 17.26 1.20 -5.71
N VAL A 205 17.80 1.84 -6.75
CA VAL A 205 19.03 2.63 -6.68
C VAL A 205 18.65 4.10 -6.54
N GLY A 206 19.18 4.77 -5.52
CA GLY A 206 19.14 6.22 -5.39
C GLY A 206 20.53 6.84 -5.59
N SER A 207 20.65 8.15 -5.40
CA SER A 207 21.87 8.93 -5.67
C SER A 207 23.04 8.51 -4.78
N THR A 208 22.84 8.45 -3.45
CA THR A 208 23.91 8.11 -2.49
C THR A 208 23.75 6.73 -1.87
N HIS A 209 22.53 6.22 -1.84
CA HIS A 209 22.18 4.97 -1.19
C HIS A 209 21.28 4.13 -2.11
N SER A 210 21.11 2.87 -1.78
CA SER A 210 20.18 1.94 -2.41
C SER A 210 19.36 1.18 -1.39
N LEU A 211 18.16 0.79 -1.78
CA LEU A 211 17.36 -0.21 -1.06
C LEU A 211 17.70 -1.61 -1.56
N LYS A 212 17.72 -2.57 -0.63
CA LYS A 212 17.92 -3.98 -0.93
C LYS A 212 17.17 -4.85 0.06
N ILE A 213 16.63 -5.97 -0.41
CA ILE A 213 16.17 -7.05 0.46
C ILE A 213 17.30 -8.08 0.54
N GLU A 214 17.89 -8.24 1.72
CA GLU A 214 19.03 -9.15 1.93
C GLU A 214 18.80 -10.12 3.08
N ARG A 215 19.59 -11.20 3.12
CA ARG A 215 19.53 -12.18 4.21
C ARG A 215 20.06 -11.56 5.51
N VAL A 216 19.40 -11.91 6.62
CA VAL A 216 19.80 -11.53 7.99
C VAL A 216 20.56 -12.67 8.63
#